data_AF-A0A660SR32-F1
#
_entry.id   AF-A0A660SR32-F1
#
_cell.length_a   1.000
_cell.length_b   1.000
_cell.length_c   1.000
_cell.angle_alpha   90.00
_cell.angle_beta   90.00
_cell.angle_gamma   90.00
#
_symmetry.space_group_name_H-M   'P 1'
#
loop_
_entity.id
_entity.type
_entity.pdbx_description
1 polymer ?
#
loop_
_entity_poly.entity_id
_entity_poly.type
_entity_poly.pdbx_seq_one_letter_code
_entity_poly.pdbx_strand_id
1 'polypeptide(L)'
;MKLPDQVLEGIRKFIIDSVNEHPKNLVEYVSKELSYSKSAVRRMINQLIDEELIERDGVGRGTSYLLKVTTALFKYVLKDGLNEDVIWSEDLKPLFMDAKPNVLQICQYGCTEMINNVIDHSSAKTFSIHVTMDLKSIMIGIVDFGIGIFRKIQEDMGLEYINQSLLELAKGKFTSDPKNHTGEGVFFTSKACNQFTIISGGLRYLSLEDRGLLDDFEGTDFKGTGVGMMIAQDSERTLESVFDAFSSPDSDPSFHKTFIPLHLMQYEGESLLSRSQAKRAMARVEQFTEVVLDFSEVDLVGPAFVDQIFRVFHNENPHVHLYVQNANEKVVRRVKSVDSDAVIFE
;
A
#
# COMPACT_ATOMS: atom_id res chain seq x y z
N MET A 1 -1.18 -42.30 -19.88
CA MET A 1 -0.12 -41.31 -20.13
C MET A 1 -0.12 -40.36 -18.95
N LYS A 2 1.00 -40.23 -18.20
CA LYS A 2 1.09 -39.19 -17.16
C LYS A 2 1.05 -37.84 -17.87
N LEU A 3 0.22 -36.92 -17.37
CA LEU A 3 0.22 -35.55 -17.87
C LEU A 3 1.61 -34.92 -17.59
N PRO A 4 2.11 -34.03 -18.46
CA PRO A 4 3.31 -33.26 -18.16
C PRO A 4 3.13 -32.49 -16.84
N ASP A 5 4.18 -32.39 -16.03
CA ASP A 5 4.11 -31.78 -14.69
C ASP A 5 3.59 -30.34 -14.74
N GLN A 6 3.97 -29.57 -15.77
CA GLN A 6 3.45 -28.20 -16.01
C GLN A 6 1.93 -28.13 -16.18
N VAL A 7 1.31 -29.15 -16.79
CA VAL A 7 -0.14 -29.20 -16.96
C VAL A 7 -0.83 -29.49 -15.63
N LEU A 8 -0.21 -30.33 -14.80
CA LEU A 8 -0.72 -30.63 -13.45
C LEU A 8 -0.60 -29.41 -12.53
N GLU A 9 0.50 -28.68 -12.59
CA GLU A 9 0.68 -27.41 -11.87
C GLU A 9 -0.34 -26.36 -12.30
N GLY A 10 -0.60 -26.20 -13.61
CA GLY A 10 -1.61 -25.29 -14.12
C GLY A 10 -3.03 -25.62 -13.60
N ILE A 11 -3.39 -26.90 -13.53
CA ILE A 11 -4.67 -27.34 -12.97
C ILE A 11 -4.75 -27.06 -11.46
N ARG A 12 -3.66 -27.32 -10.72
CA ARG A 12 -3.60 -27.03 -9.28
C ARG A 12 -3.75 -25.54 -9.01
N LYS A 13 -3.03 -24.69 -9.76
CA LYS A 13 -3.15 -23.24 -9.68
C LYS A 13 -4.59 -22.80 -9.95
N PHE A 14 -5.23 -23.30 -11.01
CA PHE A 14 -6.63 -23.00 -11.31
C PHE A 14 -7.59 -23.36 -10.16
N ILE A 15 -7.41 -24.52 -9.53
CA ILE A 15 -8.23 -24.92 -8.37
C ILE A 15 -8.03 -23.93 -7.22
N ILE A 16 -6.79 -23.70 -6.80
CA ILE A 16 -6.43 -22.76 -5.72
C ILE A 16 -7.00 -21.37 -6.01
N ASP A 17 -6.93 -20.94 -7.27
CA ASP A 17 -7.40 -19.64 -7.69
C ASP A 17 -8.92 -19.49 -7.53
N SER A 18 -9.65 -20.58 -7.79
CA SER A 18 -11.12 -20.63 -7.77
C SER A 18 -11.75 -20.87 -6.40
N VAL A 19 -10.97 -21.31 -5.40
CA VAL A 19 -11.49 -21.78 -4.09
C VAL A 19 -12.34 -20.73 -3.38
N ASN A 20 -11.82 -19.50 -3.26
CA ASN A 20 -12.49 -18.44 -2.50
C ASN A 20 -13.71 -17.86 -3.24
N GLU A 21 -13.73 -17.91 -4.58
CA GLU A 21 -14.85 -17.44 -5.41
C GLU A 21 -15.99 -18.47 -5.49
N HIS A 22 -15.64 -19.75 -5.41
CA HIS A 22 -16.57 -20.88 -5.56
C HIS A 22 -16.56 -21.84 -4.35
N PRO A 23 -16.63 -21.36 -3.10
CA PRO A 23 -16.39 -22.21 -1.93
C PRO A 23 -17.37 -23.37 -1.84
N LYS A 24 -18.65 -23.15 -2.19
CA LYS A 24 -19.72 -24.17 -2.09
C LYS A 24 -19.87 -25.06 -3.33
N ASN A 25 -19.37 -24.63 -4.48
CA ASN A 25 -19.56 -25.31 -5.77
C ASN A 25 -18.24 -25.57 -6.53
N LEU A 26 -17.09 -25.47 -5.86
CA LEU A 26 -15.75 -25.62 -6.44
C LEU A 26 -15.61 -26.85 -7.35
N VAL A 27 -16.06 -28.01 -6.90
CA VAL A 27 -16.00 -29.27 -7.66
C VAL A 27 -16.77 -29.16 -8.98
N GLU A 28 -17.93 -28.53 -8.97
CA GLU A 28 -18.78 -28.36 -10.16
C GLU A 28 -18.20 -27.32 -11.11
N TYR A 29 -17.73 -26.20 -10.57
CA TYR A 29 -17.09 -25.14 -11.32
C TYR A 29 -15.85 -25.67 -12.06
N VAL A 30 -14.88 -26.23 -11.34
CA VAL A 30 -13.63 -26.74 -11.93
C VAL A 30 -13.89 -27.88 -12.92
N SER A 31 -14.85 -28.75 -12.64
CA SER A 31 -15.23 -29.85 -13.54
C SER A 31 -15.73 -29.32 -14.88
N LYS A 32 -16.53 -28.24 -14.87
CA LYS A 32 -17.07 -27.62 -16.07
C LYS A 32 -15.98 -26.89 -16.85
N GLU A 33 -15.21 -26.02 -16.20
CA GLU A 33 -14.21 -25.17 -16.85
C GLU A 33 -13.06 -25.99 -17.44
N LEU A 34 -12.58 -27.01 -16.73
CA LEU A 34 -11.46 -27.82 -17.19
C LEU A 34 -11.89 -29.10 -17.93
N SER A 35 -13.19 -29.34 -18.11
CA SER A 35 -13.74 -30.54 -18.74
C SER A 35 -13.28 -31.87 -18.11
N TYR A 36 -12.99 -31.86 -16.80
CA TYR A 36 -12.67 -33.07 -16.03
C TYR A 36 -13.92 -33.64 -15.36
N SER A 37 -13.93 -34.95 -15.10
CA SER A 37 -15.01 -35.55 -14.31
C SER A 37 -15.01 -35.02 -12.88
N LYS A 38 -16.20 -34.88 -12.27
CA LYS A 38 -16.35 -34.49 -10.85
C LYS A 38 -15.55 -35.40 -9.91
N SER A 39 -15.37 -36.69 -10.26
CA SER A 39 -14.56 -37.63 -9.47
C SER A 39 -13.05 -37.35 -9.59
N ALA A 40 -12.56 -36.95 -10.76
CA ALA A 40 -11.16 -36.55 -10.94
C ALA A 40 -10.86 -35.25 -10.17
N VAL A 41 -11.73 -34.25 -10.27
CA VAL A 41 -11.61 -32.98 -9.54
C VAL A 41 -11.64 -33.20 -8.03
N ARG A 42 -12.54 -34.04 -7.50
CA ARG A 42 -12.55 -34.37 -6.07
C ARG A 42 -11.25 -34.99 -5.59
N ARG A 43 -10.63 -35.88 -6.39
CA ARG A 43 -9.33 -36.45 -6.05
C ARG A 43 -8.25 -35.38 -5.99
N MET A 44 -8.23 -34.44 -6.95
CA MET A 44 -7.28 -33.32 -6.96
C MET A 44 -7.47 -32.41 -5.74
N ILE A 45 -8.71 -32.05 -5.39
CA ILE A 45 -9.01 -31.24 -4.21
C ILE A 45 -8.62 -31.98 -2.93
N ASN A 46 -8.94 -33.27 -2.81
CA ASN A 46 -8.53 -34.06 -1.64
C ASN A 46 -7.01 -34.10 -1.49
N GLN A 47 -6.27 -34.20 -2.59
CA GLN A 47 -4.81 -34.11 -2.53
C GLN A 47 -4.34 -32.74 -1.98
N LEU A 48 -4.97 -31.63 -2.40
CA LEU A 48 -4.66 -30.30 -1.85
C LEU A 48 -5.05 -30.18 -0.37
N ILE A 49 -6.08 -30.89 0.08
CA ILE A 49 -6.45 -30.97 1.51
C ILE A 49 -5.42 -31.78 2.29
N ASP A 50 -4.99 -32.92 1.75
CA ASP A 50 -3.97 -33.78 2.37
C ASP A 50 -2.61 -33.06 2.48
N GLU A 51 -2.33 -32.12 1.58
CA GLU A 51 -1.15 -31.24 1.59
C GLU A 51 -1.34 -29.97 2.46
N GLU A 52 -2.45 -29.85 3.18
CA GLU A 52 -2.82 -28.69 4.03
C GLU A 52 -2.90 -27.34 3.28
N LEU A 53 -3.14 -27.38 1.97
CA LEU A 53 -3.27 -26.20 1.10
C LEU A 53 -4.69 -25.62 1.08
N ILE A 54 -5.67 -26.51 1.23
CA ILE A 54 -7.10 -26.21 1.25
C ILE A 54 -7.70 -26.88 2.49
N GLU A 55 -8.67 -26.24 3.13
CA GLU A 55 -9.49 -26.86 4.15
C GLU A 55 -10.93 -27.04 3.69
N ARG A 56 -11.58 -28.05 4.26
CA ARG A 56 -12.98 -28.38 4.01
C ARG A 56 -13.79 -28.04 5.25
N ASP A 57 -14.80 -27.20 5.08
CA ASP A 57 -15.80 -26.92 6.10
C ASP A 57 -17.15 -27.58 5.74
N GLY A 58 -17.89 -27.99 6.76
CA GLY A 58 -19.21 -28.63 6.62
C GLY A 58 -19.23 -30.05 6.03
N VAL A 59 -20.44 -30.63 6.00
CA VAL A 59 -20.68 -32.02 5.58
C VAL A 59 -21.80 -32.10 4.55
N GLY A 60 -21.68 -33.02 3.59
CA GLY A 60 -22.71 -33.29 2.58
C GLY A 60 -23.02 -32.05 1.73
N ARG A 61 -24.29 -31.63 1.69
CA ARG A 61 -24.74 -30.43 0.95
C ARG A 61 -24.26 -29.11 1.53
N GLY A 62 -23.76 -29.10 2.76
CA GLY A 62 -23.16 -27.94 3.41
C GLY A 62 -21.64 -27.85 3.23
N THR A 63 -21.04 -28.68 2.37
CA THR A 63 -19.58 -28.67 2.17
C THR A 63 -19.14 -27.38 1.47
N SER A 64 -18.16 -26.69 2.03
CA SER A 64 -17.39 -25.63 1.39
C SER A 64 -15.89 -25.89 1.47
N TYR A 65 -15.15 -25.33 0.52
CA TYR A 65 -13.69 -25.36 0.47
C TYR A 65 -13.15 -23.95 0.61
N LEU A 66 -12.08 -23.79 1.39
CA LEU A 66 -11.38 -22.52 1.62
C LEU A 66 -9.88 -22.76 1.58
N LEU A 67 -9.09 -21.73 1.26
CA LEU A 67 -7.64 -21.83 1.41
C LEU A 67 -7.31 -22.03 2.88
N LYS A 68 -6.27 -22.82 3.18
CA LYS A 68 -5.79 -22.95 4.54
C LYS A 68 -5.19 -21.63 5.00
N VAL A 69 -5.69 -21.12 6.12
CA VAL A 69 -5.21 -19.87 6.72
C VAL A 69 -4.38 -20.18 7.96
N THR A 70 -3.19 -19.58 8.03
CA THR A 70 -2.34 -19.55 9.22
C THR A 70 -2.37 -18.16 9.83
N THR A 71 -2.55 -18.09 11.15
CA THR A 71 -2.63 -16.82 11.88
C THR A 71 -1.67 -16.81 13.06
N ALA A 72 -0.98 -15.69 13.27
CA ALA A 72 -0.17 -15.40 14.44
C ALA A 72 -0.55 -14.03 15.04
N LEU A 73 -0.45 -13.91 16.36
CA LEU A 73 -0.69 -12.67 17.09
C LEU A 73 0.40 -12.47 18.14
N PHE A 74 1.10 -11.35 18.03
CA PHE A 74 2.13 -10.93 18.98
C PHE A 74 1.70 -9.63 19.65
N LYS A 75 2.04 -9.49 20.94
CA LYS A 75 1.77 -8.29 21.73
C LYS A 75 3.04 -7.86 22.43
N TYR A 76 3.39 -6.59 22.27
CA TYR A 76 4.61 -6.02 22.81
C TYR A 76 4.29 -4.86 23.75
N VAL A 77 5.13 -4.69 24.75
CA VAL A 77 5.18 -3.51 25.62
C VAL A 77 6.34 -2.66 25.14
N LEU A 78 6.07 -1.38 24.84
CA LEU A 78 7.11 -0.42 24.49
C LEU A 78 7.93 -0.11 25.74
N LYS A 79 9.23 -0.38 25.66
CA LYS A 79 10.22 -0.20 26.72
C LYS A 79 11.58 0.10 26.09
N ASP A 80 12.47 0.71 26.85
CA ASP A 80 13.83 0.99 26.41
C ASP A 80 14.54 -0.31 25.98
N GLY A 81 15.17 -0.27 24.80
CA GLY A 81 15.91 -1.39 24.22
C GLY A 81 15.06 -2.43 23.50
N LEU A 82 13.76 -2.17 23.28
CA LEU A 82 13.01 -2.93 22.27
C LEU A 82 13.47 -2.50 20.88
N ASN A 83 13.92 -3.45 20.07
CA ASN A 83 14.37 -3.19 18.71
C ASN A 83 13.56 -4.04 17.71
N GLU A 84 13.27 -3.45 16.57
CA GLU A 84 12.57 -4.05 15.44
C GLU A 84 13.29 -5.26 14.84
N ASP A 85 14.62 -5.25 14.84
CA ASP A 85 15.44 -6.31 14.26
C ASP A 85 15.34 -7.62 15.05
N VAL A 86 15.26 -7.52 16.39
CA VAL A 86 15.01 -8.65 17.29
C VAL A 86 13.61 -9.20 17.06
N ILE A 87 12.59 -8.34 17.05
CA ILE A 87 11.20 -8.77 16.78
C ILE A 87 11.10 -9.46 15.41
N TRP A 88 11.74 -8.90 14.39
CA TRP A 88 11.76 -9.50 13.07
C TRP A 88 12.44 -10.88 13.10
N SER A 89 13.66 -10.97 13.63
CA SER A 89 14.47 -12.18 13.54
C SER A 89 13.93 -13.34 14.39
N GLU A 90 13.41 -13.05 15.58
CA GLU A 90 12.95 -14.07 16.54
C GLU A 90 11.49 -14.47 16.32
N ASP A 91 10.60 -13.50 16.08
CA ASP A 91 9.15 -13.76 16.08
C ASP A 91 8.55 -13.84 14.67
N LEU A 92 8.91 -12.90 13.78
CA LEU A 92 8.22 -12.76 12.48
C LEU A 92 8.84 -13.58 11.36
N LYS A 93 10.17 -13.53 11.20
CA LYS A 93 10.90 -14.23 10.13
C LYS A 93 10.59 -15.74 10.08
N PRO A 94 10.49 -16.48 11.20
CA PRO A 94 10.13 -17.90 11.15
C PRO A 94 8.79 -18.19 10.46
N LEU A 95 7.85 -17.23 10.43
CA LEU A 95 6.55 -17.38 9.78
C LEU A 95 6.65 -17.34 8.25
N PHE A 96 7.72 -16.77 7.70
CA PHE A 96 7.87 -16.49 6.27
C PHE A 96 8.94 -17.33 5.59
N MET A 97 9.40 -18.42 6.23
CA MET A 97 10.54 -19.22 5.76
C MET A 97 10.31 -19.89 4.39
N ASP A 98 9.06 -20.16 4.03
CA ASP A 98 8.69 -20.76 2.75
C ASP A 98 8.41 -19.74 1.64
N ALA A 99 8.43 -18.43 1.96
CA ALA A 99 8.18 -17.38 0.99
C ALA A 99 9.34 -17.24 -0.01
N LYS A 100 9.03 -16.74 -1.22
CA LYS A 100 10.07 -16.37 -2.20
C LYS A 100 11.04 -15.34 -1.57
N PRO A 101 12.34 -15.33 -1.95
CA PRO A 101 13.31 -14.40 -1.39
C PRO A 101 12.93 -12.93 -1.49
N ASN A 102 12.36 -12.50 -2.61
CA ASN A 102 11.90 -11.12 -2.80
C ASN A 102 10.70 -10.77 -1.91
N VAL A 103 9.77 -11.72 -1.72
CA VAL A 103 8.62 -11.55 -0.80
C VAL A 103 9.09 -11.45 0.64
N LEU A 104 10.04 -12.31 1.06
CA LEU A 104 10.63 -12.26 2.39
C LEU A 104 11.31 -10.91 2.66
N GLN A 105 12.02 -10.35 1.67
CA GLN A 105 12.63 -9.02 1.77
C GLN A 105 11.59 -7.92 1.93
N ILE A 106 10.50 -7.95 1.17
CA ILE A 106 9.40 -6.97 1.32
C ILE A 106 8.79 -7.07 2.72
N CYS A 107 8.50 -8.28 3.21
CA CYS A 107 8.01 -8.49 4.57
C CYS A 107 8.99 -7.95 5.62
N GLN A 108 10.29 -8.21 5.45
CA GLN A 108 11.32 -7.71 6.36
C GLN A 108 11.33 -6.19 6.41
N TYR A 109 11.43 -5.55 5.25
CA TYR A 109 11.50 -4.10 5.13
C TYR A 109 10.23 -3.45 5.70
N GLY A 110 9.05 -3.89 5.26
CA GLY A 110 7.78 -3.33 5.74
C GLY A 110 7.57 -3.52 7.24
N CYS A 111 7.88 -4.69 7.80
CA CYS A 111 7.77 -4.91 9.24
C CYS A 111 8.72 -4.02 10.03
N THR A 112 10.00 -3.98 9.65
CA THR A 112 11.01 -3.22 10.40
C THR A 112 10.74 -1.72 10.37
N GLU A 113 10.42 -1.15 9.20
CA GLU A 113 10.04 0.26 9.07
C GLU A 113 8.79 0.60 9.90
N MET A 114 7.76 -0.25 9.87
CA MET A 114 6.52 0.04 10.59
C MET A 114 6.66 -0.16 12.10
N ILE A 115 7.45 -1.13 12.54
CA ILE A 115 7.76 -1.32 13.97
C ILE A 115 8.61 -0.16 14.49
N ASN A 116 9.61 0.31 13.74
CA ASN A 116 10.39 1.50 14.11
C ASN A 116 9.50 2.73 14.26
N ASN A 117 8.60 2.98 13.31
CA ASN A 117 7.63 4.07 13.45
C ASN A 117 6.78 3.96 14.73
N VAL A 118 6.40 2.74 15.13
CA VAL A 118 5.70 2.54 16.39
C VAL A 118 6.60 2.85 17.59
N ILE A 119 7.83 2.36 17.61
CA ILE A 119 8.80 2.57 18.70
C ILE A 119 9.11 4.06 18.88
N ASP A 120 9.42 4.75 17.78
CA ASP A 120 9.97 6.10 17.82
C ASP A 120 8.89 7.21 17.88
N HIS A 121 7.72 6.96 17.29
CA HIS A 121 6.76 8.04 17.03
C HIS A 121 5.36 7.83 17.62
N SER A 122 4.95 6.60 17.96
CA SER A 122 3.57 6.35 18.42
C SER A 122 3.25 6.99 19.76
N SER A 123 4.24 7.13 20.66
CA SER A 123 4.03 7.43 22.08
C SER A 123 3.05 6.46 22.78
N ALA A 124 2.85 5.26 22.23
CA ALA A 124 2.01 4.22 22.81
C ALA A 124 2.72 3.53 23.99
N LYS A 125 1.97 2.73 24.76
CA LYS A 125 2.55 1.82 25.78
C LYS A 125 2.73 0.41 25.26
N THR A 126 1.92 0.03 24.28
CA THR A 126 1.84 -1.32 23.74
C THR A 126 1.44 -1.25 22.28
N PHE A 127 1.85 -2.25 21.53
CA PHE A 127 1.36 -2.50 20.18
C PHE A 127 1.22 -4.00 19.95
N SER A 128 0.50 -4.36 18.89
CA SER A 128 0.34 -5.75 18.49
C SER A 128 0.63 -5.93 17.01
N ILE A 129 1.16 -7.10 16.67
CA ILE A 129 1.37 -7.53 15.30
C ILE A 129 0.48 -8.74 15.05
N HIS A 130 -0.34 -8.66 14.01
CA HIS A 130 -1.17 -9.74 13.53
C HIS A 130 -0.69 -10.16 12.16
N VAL A 131 -0.42 -11.45 11.98
CA VAL A 131 -0.04 -12.02 10.69
C VAL A 131 -1.08 -13.04 10.31
N THR A 132 -1.62 -12.94 9.10
CA THR A 132 -2.51 -13.93 8.51
C THR A 132 -1.98 -14.28 7.12
N MET A 133 -1.87 -15.56 6.81
CA MET A 133 -1.31 -16.03 5.56
C MET A 133 -2.15 -17.16 4.98
N ASP A 134 -2.33 -17.14 3.67
CA ASP A 134 -2.79 -18.26 2.88
C ASP A 134 -1.85 -18.47 1.69
N LEU A 135 -2.18 -19.39 0.78
CA LEU A 135 -1.31 -19.67 -0.38
C LEU A 135 -1.16 -18.52 -1.37
N LYS A 136 -2.04 -17.52 -1.33
CA LYS A 136 -2.03 -16.40 -2.26
C LYS A 136 -1.37 -15.17 -1.66
N SER A 137 -1.52 -14.96 -0.35
CA SER A 137 -1.17 -13.68 0.26
C SER A 137 -0.67 -13.80 1.69
N ILE A 138 0.17 -12.84 2.06
CA ILE A 138 0.60 -12.54 3.41
C ILE A 138 -0.03 -11.20 3.81
N MET A 139 -0.80 -11.19 4.89
CA MET A 139 -1.39 -10.01 5.50
C MET A 139 -0.73 -9.74 6.85
N ILE A 140 -0.19 -8.54 7.02
CA ILE A 140 0.48 -8.10 8.24
C ILE A 140 -0.22 -6.85 8.75
N GLY A 141 -0.76 -6.90 9.95
CA GLY A 141 -1.37 -5.79 10.67
C GLY A 141 -0.49 -5.38 11.84
N ILE A 142 -0.11 -4.11 11.94
CA ILE A 142 0.63 -3.54 13.07
C ILE A 142 -0.26 -2.45 13.68
N VAL A 143 -0.59 -2.59 14.96
CA VAL A 143 -1.56 -1.72 15.63
C VAL A 143 -0.99 -1.20 16.95
N ASP A 144 -0.86 0.12 17.07
CA ASP A 144 -0.54 0.82 18.31
C ASP A 144 -1.75 1.58 18.86
N PHE A 145 -1.73 1.91 20.15
CA PHE A 145 -2.75 2.73 20.82
C PHE A 145 -2.19 4.07 21.30
N GLY A 146 -1.39 4.71 20.44
CA GLY A 146 -0.67 5.95 20.68
C GLY A 146 -1.42 7.21 20.23
N ILE A 147 -0.66 8.23 19.83
CA ILE A 147 -1.19 9.53 19.37
C ILE A 147 -1.95 9.44 18.04
N GLY A 148 -1.57 8.49 17.18
CA GLY A 148 -2.06 8.37 15.82
C GLY A 148 -1.24 9.19 14.81
N ILE A 149 -0.83 8.55 13.72
CA ILE A 149 0.09 9.12 12.72
C ILE A 149 -0.42 10.42 12.09
N PHE A 150 -1.70 10.49 11.72
CA PHE A 150 -2.26 11.69 11.07
C PHE A 150 -2.32 12.88 12.02
N ARG A 151 -2.68 12.64 13.30
CA ARG A 151 -2.64 13.66 14.34
C ARG A 151 -1.20 14.12 14.60
N LYS A 152 -0.25 13.18 14.66
CA LYS A 152 1.17 13.49 14.85
C LYS A 152 1.71 14.38 13.73
N ILE A 153 1.44 14.03 12.48
CA ILE A 153 1.81 14.85 11.31
C ILE A 153 1.16 16.23 11.38
N GLN A 154 -0.14 16.30 11.71
CA GLN A 154 -0.86 17.56 11.85
C GLN A 154 -0.19 18.49 12.89
N GLU A 155 0.12 17.96 14.07
CA GLU A 155 0.74 18.72 15.16
C GLU A 155 2.18 19.14 14.82
N ASP A 156 3.00 18.22 14.30
CA ASP A 156 4.41 18.48 13.98
C ASP A 156 4.56 19.49 12.82
N MET A 157 3.60 19.54 11.89
CA MET A 157 3.62 20.46 10.75
C MET A 157 2.76 21.72 10.95
N GLY A 158 1.99 21.81 12.04
CA GLY A 158 1.05 22.91 12.27
C GLY A 158 -0.05 23.02 11.22
N LEU A 159 -0.55 21.88 10.72
CA LEU A 159 -1.58 21.86 9.67
C LEU A 159 -2.94 22.30 10.24
N GLU A 160 -3.64 23.13 9.47
CA GLU A 160 -4.96 23.65 9.85
C GLU A 160 -6.00 22.54 10.03
N TYR A 161 -5.95 21.51 9.18
CA TYR A 161 -6.90 20.40 9.18
C TYR A 161 -6.16 19.05 9.12
N ILE A 162 -6.67 18.06 9.85
CA ILE A 162 -6.05 16.74 9.97
C ILE A 162 -5.96 15.99 8.64
N ASN A 163 -6.94 16.15 7.74
CA ASN A 163 -6.92 15.54 6.40
C ASN A 163 -5.73 15.99 5.54
N GLN A 164 -5.13 17.16 5.80
CA GLN A 164 -3.92 17.60 5.10
C GLN A 164 -2.74 16.65 5.36
N SER A 165 -2.73 15.94 6.49
CA SER A 165 -1.69 14.95 6.80
C SER A 165 -1.64 13.79 5.81
N LEU A 166 -2.76 13.45 5.16
CA LEU A 166 -2.81 12.39 4.15
C LEU A 166 -1.94 12.74 2.94
N LEU A 167 -2.02 13.98 2.48
CA LEU A 167 -1.22 14.46 1.37
C LEU A 167 0.26 14.56 1.75
N GLU A 168 0.56 15.05 2.96
CA GLU A 168 1.93 15.12 3.47
C GLU A 168 2.57 13.74 3.65
N LEU A 169 1.79 12.74 4.06
CA LEU A 169 2.23 11.35 4.10
C LEU A 169 2.51 10.82 2.68
N ALA A 170 1.60 11.08 1.73
CA ALA A 170 1.70 10.59 0.35
C ALA A 170 2.94 11.15 -0.38
N LYS A 171 3.33 12.40 -0.10
CA LYS A 171 4.54 13.03 -0.67
C LYS A 171 5.84 12.34 -0.24
N GLY A 172 5.87 11.68 0.92
CA GLY A 172 7.08 11.13 1.51
C GLY A 172 8.06 12.19 2.05
N LYS A 173 9.28 11.77 2.39
CA LYS A 173 10.36 12.58 2.99
C LYS A 173 9.95 13.40 4.21
N PHE A 174 8.98 12.92 4.98
CA PHE A 174 8.55 13.61 6.19
C PHE A 174 9.04 12.87 7.42
N THR A 175 9.72 13.59 8.30
CA THR A 175 9.99 13.15 9.67
C THR A 175 10.06 14.36 10.59
N SER A 176 9.63 14.19 11.84
CA SER A 176 9.87 15.18 12.89
C SER A 176 11.24 15.04 13.56
N ASP A 177 12.02 14.01 13.20
CA ASP A 177 13.39 13.82 13.67
C ASP A 177 14.36 13.51 12.49
N PRO A 178 14.75 14.54 11.71
CA PRO A 178 15.63 14.39 10.54
C PRO A 178 17.07 14.00 10.89
N LYS A 179 17.45 13.97 12.18
CA LYS A 179 18.79 13.53 12.59
C LYS A 179 18.90 12.01 12.60
N ASN A 180 17.79 11.33 12.90
CA ASN A 180 17.74 9.87 13.06
C ASN A 180 16.95 9.19 11.95
N HIS A 181 16.06 9.90 11.26
CA HIS A 181 15.20 9.33 10.22
C HIS A 181 15.24 10.12 8.92
N THR A 182 15.08 9.44 7.79
CA THR A 182 14.95 10.06 6.46
C THR A 182 13.52 10.47 6.13
N GLY A 183 12.53 9.87 6.81
CA GLY A 183 11.11 10.08 6.52
C GLY A 183 10.61 9.37 5.26
N GLU A 184 11.32 8.32 4.83
CA GLU A 184 11.06 7.61 3.57
C GLU A 184 10.40 6.24 3.78
N GLY A 185 10.50 5.68 4.98
CA GLY A 185 10.06 4.31 5.31
C GLY A 185 8.62 4.00 4.97
N VAL A 186 7.68 4.87 5.40
CA VAL A 186 6.25 4.70 5.08
C VAL A 186 6.00 4.76 3.58
N PHE A 187 6.65 5.70 2.89
CA PHE A 187 6.50 5.87 1.45
C PHE A 187 6.94 4.60 0.71
N PHE A 188 8.17 4.13 0.92
CA PHE A 188 8.68 2.95 0.23
C PHE A 188 7.94 1.68 0.63
N THR A 189 7.53 1.52 1.89
CA THR A 189 6.70 0.38 2.32
C THR A 189 5.36 0.37 1.58
N SER A 190 4.75 1.55 1.40
CA SER A 190 3.48 1.69 0.66
C SER A 190 3.57 1.33 -0.82
N LYS A 191 4.79 1.39 -1.39
CA LYS A 191 5.10 1.02 -2.79
C LYS A 191 5.57 -0.43 -2.94
N ALA A 192 6.20 -0.97 -1.90
CA ALA A 192 6.65 -2.36 -1.88
C ALA A 192 5.47 -3.35 -1.79
N CYS A 193 4.45 -3.04 -0.97
CA CYS A 193 3.30 -3.91 -0.77
C CYS A 193 2.30 -3.88 -1.95
N ASN A 194 1.56 -4.96 -2.18
CA ASN A 194 0.46 -4.98 -3.17
C ASN A 194 -0.69 -4.07 -2.71
N GLN A 195 -0.98 -4.11 -1.41
CA GLN A 195 -1.86 -3.17 -0.74
C GLN A 195 -1.20 -2.69 0.55
N PHE A 196 -1.26 -1.38 0.78
CA PHE A 196 -0.84 -0.76 2.03
C PHE A 196 -1.97 0.13 2.55
N THR A 197 -2.27 0.02 3.84
CA THR A 197 -3.35 0.80 4.46
C THR A 197 -2.89 1.35 5.79
N ILE A 198 -3.25 2.59 6.09
CA ILE A 198 -3.13 3.19 7.41
C ILE A 198 -4.50 3.66 7.85
N ILE A 199 -4.89 3.34 9.07
CA ILE A 199 -6.12 3.81 9.71
C ILE A 199 -5.74 4.48 11.02
N SER A 200 -6.19 5.73 11.21
CA SER A 200 -5.93 6.50 12.43
C SER A 200 -6.92 7.65 12.57
N GLY A 201 -7.52 7.83 13.75
CA GLY A 201 -8.34 9.01 14.05
C GLY A 201 -9.50 9.26 13.08
N GLY A 202 -10.15 8.21 12.59
CA GLY A 202 -11.25 8.29 11.61
C GLY A 202 -10.83 8.55 10.17
N LEU A 203 -9.53 8.62 9.88
CA LEU A 203 -8.99 8.71 8.52
C LEU A 203 -8.38 7.38 8.08
N ARG A 204 -8.41 7.16 6.76
CA ARG A 204 -7.78 6.03 6.10
C ARG A 204 -6.91 6.51 4.94
N TYR A 205 -5.67 6.05 4.88
CA TYR A 205 -4.83 6.13 3.69
C TYR A 205 -4.74 4.73 3.09
N LEU A 206 -4.99 4.58 1.79
CA LEU A 206 -4.86 3.33 1.08
C LEU A 206 -3.97 3.54 -0.14
N SER A 207 -2.98 2.68 -0.32
CA SER A 207 -2.14 2.59 -1.52
C SER A 207 -2.37 1.21 -2.13
N LEU A 208 -2.91 1.17 -3.34
CA LEU A 208 -3.15 -0.03 -4.14
C LEU A 208 -2.40 0.12 -5.45
N GLU A 209 -1.43 -0.76 -5.75
CA GLU A 209 -0.76 -0.82 -7.06
C GLU A 209 -0.57 0.57 -7.73
N ASP A 210 0.10 1.47 -7.00
CA ASP A 210 0.39 2.87 -7.38
C ASP A 210 -0.76 3.86 -7.49
N ARG A 211 -1.99 3.43 -7.26
CA ARG A 211 -3.15 4.28 -7.03
C ARG A 211 -3.31 4.46 -5.53
N GLY A 212 -2.76 5.55 -5.02
CA GLY A 212 -3.26 6.07 -3.73
C GLY A 212 -4.77 6.23 -3.90
N LEU A 213 -5.56 5.56 -3.08
CA LEU A 213 -7.01 5.66 -3.09
C LEU A 213 -7.40 6.14 -1.70
N LEU A 214 -8.23 7.18 -1.64
CA LEU A 214 -8.93 7.54 -0.42
C LEU A 214 -10.27 6.82 -0.43
N ASP A 215 -10.63 6.28 0.73
CA ASP A 215 -11.99 5.89 1.00
C ASP A 215 -12.33 6.50 2.35
N ASP A 216 -13.41 7.28 2.40
CA ASP A 216 -13.96 7.80 3.64
C ASP A 216 -14.41 6.60 4.48
N PHE A 217 -13.49 6.08 5.27
CA PHE A 217 -13.80 5.02 6.20
C PHE A 217 -14.61 5.66 7.33
N GLU A 218 -15.91 5.37 7.39
CA GLU A 218 -16.76 5.59 8.59
C GLU A 218 -16.33 4.65 9.73
N GLY A 219 -15.04 4.66 10.06
CA GLY A 219 -14.44 3.95 11.15
C GLY A 219 -14.57 4.73 12.42
N THR A 220 -15.16 4.09 13.44
CA THR A 220 -15.16 4.53 14.83
C THR A 220 -13.82 5.14 15.23
N ASP A 221 -13.85 6.24 15.99
CA ASP A 221 -12.74 7.02 16.54
C ASP A 221 -11.57 6.14 17.06
N PHE A 222 -10.74 5.67 16.13
CA PHE A 222 -9.67 4.71 16.40
C PHE A 222 -8.47 5.47 16.96
N LYS A 223 -8.23 5.29 18.25
CA LYS A 223 -7.13 5.92 18.97
C LYS A 223 -5.84 5.13 18.78
N GLY A 224 -4.92 5.70 18.00
CA GLY A 224 -3.63 5.11 17.66
C GLY A 224 -3.45 5.00 16.15
N THR A 225 -2.55 4.13 15.70
CA THR A 225 -2.34 3.83 14.27
C THR A 225 -2.47 2.34 14.01
N GLY A 226 -3.25 1.98 12.99
CA GLY A 226 -3.29 0.64 12.44
C GLY A 226 -2.71 0.66 11.04
N VAL A 227 -1.64 -0.09 10.81
CA VAL A 227 -1.03 -0.30 9.49
C VAL A 227 -1.37 -1.70 9.01
N GLY A 228 -1.82 -1.82 7.77
CA GLY A 228 -2.07 -3.08 7.08
C GLY A 228 -1.21 -3.19 5.84
N MET A 229 -0.53 -4.32 5.69
CA MET A 229 0.30 -4.66 4.53
C MET A 229 -0.20 -5.98 3.95
N MET A 230 -0.55 -5.98 2.66
CA MET A 230 -0.82 -7.20 1.90
C MET A 230 0.28 -7.40 0.87
N ILE A 231 0.89 -8.58 0.87
CA ILE A 231 1.89 -9.00 -0.10
C ILE A 231 1.42 -10.29 -0.76
N ALA A 232 1.39 -10.32 -2.09
CA ALA A 232 1.10 -11.54 -2.84
C ALA A 232 2.29 -12.51 -2.75
N GLN A 233 2.02 -13.78 -2.46
CA GLN A 233 3.03 -14.84 -2.38
C GLN A 233 3.73 -15.09 -3.72
N ASP A 234 3.05 -14.81 -4.84
CA ASP A 234 3.60 -14.93 -6.18
C ASP A 234 4.11 -13.60 -6.76
N SER A 235 4.20 -12.53 -5.96
CA SER A 235 4.71 -11.24 -6.40
C SER A 235 6.11 -11.36 -7.04
N GLU A 236 6.28 -10.70 -8.18
CA GLU A 236 7.57 -10.55 -8.87
C GLU A 236 8.26 -9.22 -8.53
N ARG A 237 7.62 -8.40 -7.69
CA ARG A 237 8.18 -7.11 -7.25
C ARG A 237 9.40 -7.34 -6.36
N THR A 238 10.40 -6.47 -6.51
CA THR A 238 11.61 -6.46 -5.67
C THR A 238 11.76 -5.09 -5.02
N LEU A 239 12.39 -5.03 -3.83
CA LEU A 239 12.70 -3.75 -3.19
C LEU A 239 13.61 -2.88 -4.06
N GLU A 240 14.57 -3.49 -4.76
CA GLU A 240 15.44 -2.82 -5.72
C GLU A 240 14.62 -2.09 -6.79
N SER A 241 13.68 -2.79 -7.46
CA SER A 241 12.81 -2.16 -8.46
C SER A 241 11.96 -1.01 -7.92
N VAL A 242 11.60 -1.05 -6.63
CA VAL A 242 10.84 0.01 -5.97
C VAL A 242 11.75 1.19 -5.64
N PHE A 243 12.94 0.94 -5.10
CA PHE A 243 13.90 2.00 -4.80
C PHE A 243 14.36 2.70 -6.08
N ASP A 244 14.72 1.96 -7.12
CA ASP A 244 15.16 2.51 -8.40
C ASP A 244 14.08 3.36 -9.10
N ALA A 245 12.81 3.10 -8.82
CA ALA A 245 11.70 3.88 -9.38
C ALA A 245 11.60 5.30 -8.79
N PHE A 246 12.16 5.55 -7.61
CA PHE A 246 12.05 6.83 -6.90
C PHE A 246 13.39 7.43 -6.46
N SER A 247 14.44 6.62 -6.42
CA SER A 247 15.77 6.97 -5.96
C SER A 247 16.81 6.71 -7.05
N SER A 248 17.83 7.56 -7.12
CA SER A 248 18.99 7.36 -7.97
C SER A 248 20.26 7.67 -7.16
N PRO A 249 21.26 6.77 -7.15
CA PRO A 249 22.55 7.06 -6.51
C PRO A 249 23.25 8.28 -7.12
N ASP A 250 22.93 8.61 -8.37
CA ASP A 250 23.51 9.73 -9.12
C ASP A 250 22.74 11.04 -8.93
N SER A 251 21.62 11.03 -8.21
CA SER A 251 20.87 12.24 -7.84
C SER A 251 21.19 12.68 -6.41
N ASP A 252 21.31 13.99 -6.22
CA ASP A 252 21.31 14.62 -4.90
C ASP A 252 20.08 15.52 -4.80
N PRO A 253 19.04 15.17 -4.01
CA PRO A 253 18.97 14.01 -3.10
C PRO A 253 18.77 12.66 -3.82
N SER A 254 19.13 11.55 -3.17
CA SER A 254 19.00 10.19 -3.74
C SER A 254 17.55 9.84 -4.04
N PHE A 255 16.65 9.90 -3.04
CA PHE A 255 15.21 9.90 -3.28
C PHE A 255 14.84 11.22 -3.94
N HIS A 256 14.56 11.23 -5.23
CA HIS A 256 14.44 12.46 -6.01
C HIS A 256 13.07 12.62 -6.66
N LYS A 257 12.26 11.56 -6.68
CA LYS A 257 10.96 11.53 -7.35
C LYS A 257 9.83 11.28 -6.36
N THR A 258 8.73 12.02 -6.46
CA THR A 258 7.53 11.77 -5.66
C THR A 258 6.27 11.69 -6.52
N PHE A 259 5.21 11.14 -5.92
CA PHE A 259 3.89 11.00 -6.51
C PHE A 259 2.86 11.69 -5.61
N ILE A 260 2.13 12.67 -6.16
CA ILE A 260 1.18 13.50 -5.44
C ILE A 260 -0.23 13.20 -5.94
N PRO A 261 -1.01 12.37 -5.23
CA PRO A 261 -2.41 12.12 -5.55
C PRO A 261 -3.28 13.33 -5.17
N LEU A 262 -3.72 14.08 -6.17
CA LEU A 262 -4.43 15.35 -5.95
C LEU A 262 -5.87 15.17 -5.47
N HIS A 263 -6.48 13.99 -5.63
CA HIS A 263 -7.79 13.72 -5.06
C HIS A 263 -7.78 13.75 -3.52
N LEU A 264 -6.63 13.52 -2.86
CA LEU A 264 -6.51 13.66 -1.40
C LEU A 264 -6.77 15.09 -0.91
N MET A 265 -6.78 16.06 -1.81
CA MET A 265 -7.07 17.46 -1.50
C MET A 265 -8.55 17.82 -1.62
N GLN A 266 -9.38 16.94 -2.17
CA GLN A 266 -10.81 17.15 -2.36
C GLN A 266 -11.55 16.81 -1.06
N TYR A 267 -11.63 17.76 -0.14
CA TYR A 267 -12.41 17.62 1.09
C TYR A 267 -13.88 17.95 0.81
N GLU A 268 -14.83 17.15 1.29
CA GLU A 268 -16.29 17.36 1.16
C GLU A 268 -16.77 17.68 -0.29
N GLY A 269 -16.13 17.09 -1.31
CA GLY A 269 -16.49 17.30 -2.71
C GLY A 269 -15.99 18.62 -3.32
N GLU A 270 -15.06 19.31 -2.66
CA GLU A 270 -14.45 20.52 -3.20
C GLU A 270 -13.66 20.23 -4.49
N SER A 271 -13.87 21.09 -5.49
CA SER A 271 -13.00 21.13 -6.68
C SER A 271 -11.70 21.87 -6.37
N LEU A 272 -10.62 21.53 -7.08
CA LEU A 272 -9.31 22.17 -6.92
C LEU A 272 -9.26 23.51 -7.69
N LEU A 273 -9.80 24.57 -7.08
CA LEU A 273 -10.04 25.85 -7.77
C LEU A 273 -9.07 26.97 -7.37
N SER A 274 -8.57 26.95 -6.13
CA SER A 274 -7.91 28.10 -5.49
C SER A 274 -6.39 28.01 -5.51
N ARG A 275 -5.72 29.18 -5.42
CA ARG A 275 -4.26 29.25 -5.23
C ARG A 275 -3.82 28.65 -3.89
N SER A 276 -4.62 28.80 -2.84
CA SER A 276 -4.28 28.26 -1.52
C SER A 276 -4.27 26.74 -1.52
N GLN A 277 -5.19 26.09 -2.25
CA GLN A 277 -5.12 24.65 -2.51
C GLN A 277 -3.83 24.29 -3.24
N ALA A 278 -3.50 24.95 -4.35
CA ALA A 278 -2.25 24.69 -5.08
C ALA A 278 -0.99 24.87 -4.22
N LYS A 279 -0.92 25.89 -3.36
CA LYS A 279 0.20 26.09 -2.44
C LYS A 279 0.34 24.96 -1.43
N ARG A 280 -0.78 24.45 -0.89
CA ARG A 280 -0.77 23.25 -0.01
C ARG A 280 -0.31 22.01 -0.77
N ALA A 281 -0.76 21.84 -2.03
CA ALA A 281 -0.33 20.75 -2.90
C ALA A 281 1.18 20.72 -3.07
N MET A 282 1.77 21.89 -3.33
CA MET A 282 3.18 22.04 -3.65
C MET A 282 4.10 22.28 -2.46
N ALA A 283 3.57 22.36 -1.24
CA ALA A 283 4.40 22.51 -0.04
C ALA A 283 5.38 21.33 0.10
N ARG A 284 6.66 21.62 0.35
CA ARG A 284 7.79 20.68 0.46
C ARG A 284 8.16 19.93 -0.81
N VAL A 285 7.48 20.22 -1.91
CA VAL A 285 7.72 19.53 -3.18
C VAL A 285 9.04 19.98 -3.82
N GLU A 286 9.58 21.14 -3.41
CA GLU A 286 10.90 21.64 -3.82
C GLU A 286 12.09 20.76 -3.38
N GLN A 287 11.84 19.79 -2.49
CA GLN A 287 12.80 18.79 -2.01
C GLN A 287 13.00 17.62 -3.00
N PHE A 288 12.24 17.60 -4.09
CA PHE A 288 12.29 16.59 -5.15
C PHE A 288 12.77 17.25 -6.45
N THR A 289 13.31 16.47 -7.37
CA THR A 289 13.63 16.93 -8.73
C THR A 289 12.59 16.47 -9.74
N GLU A 290 11.87 15.37 -9.47
CA GLU A 290 10.77 14.89 -10.28
C GLU A 290 9.48 14.77 -9.45
N VAL A 291 8.38 15.27 -9.99
CA VAL A 291 7.09 15.27 -9.28
C VAL A 291 6.01 14.85 -10.24
N VAL A 292 5.38 13.72 -9.95
CA VAL A 292 4.21 13.25 -10.69
C VAL A 292 2.96 13.73 -9.96
N LEU A 293 2.20 14.60 -10.61
CA LEU A 293 0.90 15.07 -10.16
C LEU A 293 -0.17 14.15 -10.75
N ASP A 294 -0.81 13.37 -9.88
CA ASP A 294 -1.85 12.43 -10.26
C ASP A 294 -3.24 13.06 -10.11
N PHE A 295 -3.93 13.18 -11.23
CA PHE A 295 -5.26 13.77 -11.34
C PHE A 295 -6.37 12.70 -11.41
N SER A 296 -6.07 11.46 -11.04
CA SER A 296 -7.10 10.44 -10.82
C SER A 296 -8.21 11.00 -9.92
N GLU A 297 -9.46 10.79 -10.31
CA GLU A 297 -10.66 11.25 -9.59
C GLU A 297 -10.83 12.78 -9.48
N VAL A 298 -9.97 13.57 -10.14
CA VAL A 298 -10.09 15.02 -10.21
C VAL A 298 -10.89 15.43 -11.45
N ASP A 299 -12.16 15.79 -11.26
CA ASP A 299 -13.05 16.19 -12.35
C ASP A 299 -12.67 17.52 -13.01
N LEU A 300 -12.30 18.51 -12.19
CA LEU A 300 -12.08 19.88 -12.63
C LEU A 300 -11.02 20.58 -11.78
N VAL A 301 -10.16 21.33 -12.47
CA VAL A 301 -9.22 22.27 -11.84
C VAL A 301 -9.46 23.71 -12.31
N GLY A 302 -9.34 24.65 -11.38
CA GLY A 302 -9.52 26.07 -11.64
C GLY A 302 -8.28 26.73 -12.25
N PRO A 303 -8.44 27.85 -12.98
CA PRO A 303 -7.30 28.57 -13.55
C PRO A 303 -6.30 29.04 -12.50
N ALA A 304 -6.77 29.47 -11.32
CA ALA A 304 -5.89 29.95 -10.27
C ALA A 304 -5.05 28.82 -9.65
N PHE A 305 -5.60 27.61 -9.57
CA PHE A 305 -4.89 26.41 -9.13
C PHE A 305 -3.75 26.04 -10.10
N VAL A 306 -4.07 25.91 -11.39
CA VAL A 306 -3.09 25.54 -12.42
C VAL A 306 -2.02 26.63 -12.59
N ASP A 307 -2.40 27.91 -12.61
CA ASP A 307 -1.47 29.03 -12.66
C ASP A 307 -0.43 28.99 -11.54
N GLN A 308 -0.86 28.63 -10.33
CA GLN A 308 0.02 28.55 -9.18
C GLN A 308 1.02 27.39 -9.28
N ILE A 309 0.63 26.24 -9.85
CA ILE A 309 1.51 25.06 -9.97
C ILE A 309 2.45 25.20 -11.18
N PHE A 310 1.88 25.33 -12.37
CA PHE A 310 2.63 25.17 -13.63
C PHE A 310 3.34 26.44 -14.08
N ARG A 311 3.02 27.61 -13.50
CA ARG A 311 3.73 28.86 -13.78
C ARG A 311 4.44 29.41 -12.57
N VAL A 312 3.74 29.65 -11.45
CA VAL A 312 4.37 30.31 -10.29
C VAL A 312 5.37 29.38 -9.61
N PHE A 313 4.93 28.19 -9.17
CA PHE A 313 5.82 27.24 -8.49
C PHE A 313 6.96 26.77 -9.39
N HIS A 314 6.67 26.45 -10.66
CA HIS A 314 7.71 26.05 -11.62
C HIS A 314 8.77 27.15 -11.83
N ASN A 315 8.37 28.41 -11.97
CA ASN A 315 9.32 29.52 -12.11
C ASN A 315 10.16 29.74 -10.83
N GLU A 316 9.58 29.50 -9.66
CA GLU A 316 10.28 29.59 -8.37
C GLU A 316 11.22 28.40 -8.13
N ASN A 317 10.94 27.24 -8.75
CA ASN A 317 11.66 25.98 -8.55
C ASN A 317 11.97 25.31 -9.91
N PRO A 318 12.82 25.92 -10.76
CA PRO A 318 13.08 25.43 -12.11
C PRO A 318 13.82 24.08 -12.15
N HIS A 319 14.40 23.65 -11.01
CA HIS A 319 15.01 22.34 -10.84
C HIS A 319 14.00 21.20 -10.64
N VAL A 320 12.72 21.54 -10.45
CA VAL A 320 11.64 20.58 -10.24
C VAL A 320 10.89 20.35 -11.55
N HIS A 321 11.00 19.14 -12.08
CA HIS A 321 10.28 18.67 -13.25
C HIS A 321 8.90 18.14 -12.86
N LEU A 322 7.86 18.81 -13.35
CA LEU A 322 6.47 18.44 -13.11
C LEU A 322 5.95 17.55 -14.24
N TYR A 323 5.36 16.43 -13.86
CA TYR A 323 4.69 15.49 -14.76
C TYR A 323 3.23 15.38 -14.37
N VAL A 324 2.35 15.28 -15.35
CA VAL A 324 0.90 15.11 -15.15
C VAL A 324 0.52 13.68 -15.52
N GLN A 325 -0.27 13.02 -14.68
CA GLN A 325 -0.77 11.66 -14.95
C GLN A 325 -2.26 11.53 -14.64
N ASN A 326 -2.94 10.60 -15.31
CA ASN A 326 -4.36 10.25 -15.12
C ASN A 326 -5.31 11.45 -15.20
N ALA A 327 -4.95 12.48 -15.98
CA ALA A 327 -5.73 13.70 -16.14
C ALA A 327 -6.81 13.53 -17.21
N ASN A 328 -8.06 13.88 -16.87
CA ASN A 328 -9.13 13.93 -17.87
C ASN A 328 -8.93 15.10 -18.87
N GLU A 329 -9.66 15.09 -19.99
CA GLU A 329 -9.54 16.12 -21.04
C GLU A 329 -9.75 17.57 -20.58
N LYS A 330 -10.58 17.80 -19.54
CA LYS A 330 -10.82 19.16 -19.00
C LYS A 330 -9.60 19.64 -18.23
N VAL A 331 -9.00 18.76 -17.43
CA VAL A 331 -7.78 19.04 -16.67
C VAL A 331 -6.62 19.27 -17.64
N VAL A 332 -6.41 18.39 -18.62
CA VAL A 332 -5.36 18.52 -19.65
C VAL A 332 -5.46 19.87 -20.37
N ARG A 333 -6.66 20.25 -20.83
CA ARG A 333 -6.86 21.56 -21.49
C ARG A 333 -6.53 22.73 -20.57
N ARG A 334 -6.82 22.63 -19.27
CA ARG A 334 -6.50 23.69 -18.31
C ARG A 334 -5.00 23.79 -18.08
N VAL A 335 -4.31 22.67 -17.87
CA VAL A 335 -2.84 22.63 -17.74
C VAL A 335 -2.18 23.25 -18.96
N LYS A 336 -2.54 22.78 -20.16
CA LYS A 336 -2.00 23.29 -21.43
C LYS A 336 -2.29 24.76 -21.72
N SER A 337 -3.29 25.36 -21.07
CA SER A 337 -3.57 26.79 -21.19
C SER A 337 -2.59 27.69 -20.43
N VAL A 338 -1.84 27.11 -19.49
CA VAL A 338 -0.82 27.81 -18.68
C VAL A 338 0.59 27.38 -19.08
N ASP A 339 0.77 26.09 -19.34
CA ASP A 339 2.03 25.49 -19.75
C ASP A 339 1.80 24.57 -20.96
N SER A 340 2.14 25.06 -22.15
CA SER A 340 1.95 24.33 -23.41
C SER A 340 2.84 23.11 -23.55
N ASP A 341 3.97 23.09 -22.83
CA ASP A 341 5.02 22.08 -22.93
C ASP A 341 4.93 21.04 -21.79
N ALA A 342 3.91 21.15 -20.94
CA ALA A 342 3.64 20.22 -19.86
C ALA A 342 3.66 18.76 -20.33
N VAL A 343 4.45 17.93 -19.66
CA VAL A 343 4.55 16.49 -19.94
C VAL A 343 3.37 15.78 -19.30
N ILE A 344 2.53 15.16 -20.12
CA ILE A 344 1.31 14.48 -19.70
C ILE A 344 1.41 13.01 -20.11
N PHE A 345 1.36 12.13 -19.12
CA PHE A 345 1.25 10.68 -19.28
C PHE A 345 -0.22 10.27 -19.18
N GLU A 346 -0.58 9.18 -19.88
CA GLU A 346 -1.91 8.59 -19.79
C GLU A 346 -2.18 7.96 -18.42
#